data_AF-A0A954XE01-F1
#
_entry.id   AF-A0A954XE01-F1
#
_cell.length_a   1.000
_cell.length_b   1.000
_cell.length_c   1.000
_cell.angle_alpha   90.00
_cell.angle_beta   90.00
_cell.angle_gamma   90.00
#
_symmetry.space_group_name_H-M   'P 1'
#
loop_
_entity.id
_entity.type
_entity.pdbx_description
1 polymer ?
#
loop_
_entity_poly.entity_id
_entity_poly.type
_entity_poly.pdbx_seq_one_letter_code
_entity_poly.pdbx_strand_id
1 'polypeptide(L)'
;MFAFIRANPGTYHLFEGAELLGDLAMALNAPDEAARFYSALTRAESADIKLKADVLVARALLAQQNFSGALEKFEAVAAAPGDSPAMNRQKQFAQIGRAVCLAETGQPDAGIAAIDDLISKTDPRDSELFGRAYNAKGRCLVKANKKEDALLSFLHTDLMFNNVPEVHAESLYFLSQLWADVQQAERSVRARSMLTDRYGGTAWAKRQ
;
A
#
# COMPACT_ATOMS: atom_id res chain seq x y z
N MET A 1 -23.20 0.67 7.01
CA MET A 1 -22.46 1.94 6.78
C MET A 1 -22.96 2.70 5.56
N PHE A 2 -22.93 2.13 4.35
CA PHE A 2 -23.35 2.82 3.12
C PHE A 2 -24.74 3.49 3.20
N ALA A 3 -25.76 2.73 3.60
CA ALA A 3 -27.12 3.26 3.76
C ALA A 3 -27.21 4.41 4.78
N PHE A 4 -26.42 4.34 5.86
CA PHE A 4 -26.39 5.38 6.90
C PHE A 4 -25.82 6.70 6.36
N ILE A 5 -24.67 6.67 5.68
CA ILE A 5 -24.05 7.86 5.09
C ILE A 5 -24.96 8.49 4.03
N ARG A 6 -25.56 7.65 3.18
CA ARG A 6 -26.48 8.12 2.13
C ARG A 6 -27.72 8.81 2.71
N ALA A 7 -28.25 8.30 3.82
CA ALA A 7 -29.40 8.88 4.50
C ALA A 7 -29.04 10.12 5.35
N ASN A 8 -27.77 10.28 5.73
CA ASN A 8 -27.31 11.31 6.67
C ASN A 8 -26.05 12.04 6.15
N PRO A 9 -26.14 12.80 5.06
CA PRO A 9 -24.97 13.42 4.41
C PRO A 9 -24.27 14.50 5.26
N GLY A 10 -24.93 15.03 6.30
CA GLY A 10 -24.36 16.01 7.23
C GLY A 10 -23.82 15.42 8.54
N THR A 11 -23.70 14.09 8.64
CA THR A 11 -23.20 13.43 9.85
C THR A 11 -21.72 13.78 10.12
N TYR A 12 -21.36 13.90 11.40
CA TYR A 12 -19.95 14.06 11.80
C TYR A 12 -19.08 12.87 11.41
N HIS A 13 -19.68 11.71 11.12
CA HIS A 13 -18.99 10.48 10.70
C HIS A 13 -18.83 10.35 9.17
N LEU A 14 -19.07 11.42 8.41
CA LEU A 14 -19.10 11.36 6.96
C LEU A 14 -17.75 10.88 6.39
N PHE A 15 -16.66 11.42 6.91
CA PHE A 15 -15.32 11.14 6.38
C PHE A 15 -14.80 9.76 6.81
N GLU A 16 -14.99 9.38 8.07
CA GLU A 16 -14.65 8.03 8.57
C GLU A 16 -15.46 6.96 7.84
N GLY A 17 -16.73 7.28 7.55
CA GLY A 17 -17.59 6.39 6.79
C GLY A 17 -17.19 6.24 5.34
N ALA A 18 -16.84 7.34 4.68
CA ALA A 18 -16.34 7.32 3.32
C ALA A 18 -15.01 6.57 3.22
N GLU A 19 -14.10 6.77 4.18
CA GLU A 19 -12.85 6.02 4.27
C GLU A 19 -13.10 4.52 4.41
N LEU A 20 -13.97 4.10 5.35
CA LEU A 20 -14.29 2.69 5.56
C LEU A 20 -14.90 2.03 4.32
N LEU A 21 -15.74 2.75 3.57
CA LEU A 21 -16.30 2.26 2.31
C LEU A 21 -15.22 2.15 1.23
N GLY A 22 -14.28 3.09 1.19
CA GLY A 22 -13.13 3.00 0.29
C GLY A 22 -12.23 1.81 0.60
N ASP A 23 -11.93 1.58 1.88
CA ASP A 23 -11.12 0.44 2.33
C ASP A 23 -11.79 -0.90 2.01
N LEU A 24 -13.11 -0.98 2.21
CA LEU A 24 -13.90 -2.14 1.81
C LEU A 24 -13.84 -2.37 0.29
N ALA A 25 -13.99 -1.30 -0.51
CA ALA A 25 -13.90 -1.39 -1.96
C ALA A 25 -12.49 -1.87 -2.40
N MET A 26 -11.41 -1.40 -1.76
CA MET A 26 -10.05 -1.90 -2.01
C MET A 26 -9.94 -3.40 -1.70
N ALA A 27 -10.46 -3.86 -0.57
CA ALA A 27 -10.46 -5.28 -0.20
C ALA A 27 -11.27 -6.15 -1.17
N LEU A 28 -12.35 -5.59 -1.74
CA LEU A 28 -13.16 -6.23 -2.77
C LEU A 28 -12.52 -6.19 -4.17
N ASN A 29 -11.32 -5.63 -4.31
CA ASN A 29 -10.63 -5.41 -5.58
C ASN A 29 -11.44 -4.52 -6.54
N ALA A 30 -12.10 -3.50 -5.99
CA ALA A 30 -12.87 -2.48 -6.71
C ALA A 30 -12.22 -1.08 -6.54
N PRO A 31 -11.01 -0.86 -7.07
CA PRO A 31 -10.26 0.36 -6.79
C PRO A 31 -10.89 1.63 -7.39
N ASP A 32 -11.68 1.53 -8.47
CA ASP A 32 -12.43 2.68 -9.01
C ASP A 32 -13.48 3.19 -8.02
N GLU A 33 -14.18 2.26 -7.37
CA GLU A 33 -15.17 2.59 -6.36
C GLU A 33 -14.50 3.13 -5.09
N ALA A 34 -13.35 2.56 -4.72
CA ALA A 34 -12.54 3.06 -3.61
C ALA A 34 -12.11 4.52 -3.83
N ALA A 35 -11.57 4.85 -4.99
CA ALA A 35 -11.16 6.21 -5.33
C ALA A 35 -12.32 7.21 -5.23
N ARG A 36 -13.54 6.81 -5.61
CA ARG A 36 -14.74 7.64 -5.47
C ARG A 36 -15.09 7.91 -4.01
N PHE A 37 -15.04 6.89 -3.15
CA PHE A 37 -15.30 7.07 -1.73
C PHE A 37 -14.23 7.93 -1.05
N TYR A 38 -12.95 7.67 -1.30
CA TYR A 38 -11.86 8.47 -0.75
C TYR A 38 -11.91 9.93 -1.21
N SER A 39 -12.36 10.19 -2.44
CA SER A 39 -12.51 11.56 -2.94
C SER A 39 -13.48 12.40 -2.11
N ALA A 40 -14.41 11.80 -1.35
CA ALA A 40 -15.29 12.55 -0.46
C ALA A 40 -14.52 13.26 0.67
N LEU A 41 -13.38 12.71 1.12
CA LEU A 41 -12.55 13.29 2.18
C LEU A 41 -11.89 14.61 1.75
N THR A 42 -11.73 14.85 0.44
CA THR A 42 -11.17 16.11 -0.09
C THR A 42 -12.03 17.33 0.23
N ARG A 43 -13.30 17.11 0.60
CA ARG A 43 -14.24 18.15 1.03
C ARG A 43 -14.00 18.62 2.46
N ALA A 44 -13.17 17.92 3.23
CA ALA A 44 -12.84 18.32 4.60
C ALA A 44 -12.07 19.65 4.60
N GLU A 45 -12.31 20.50 5.59
CA GLU A 45 -11.55 21.73 5.75
C GLU A 45 -10.10 21.45 6.18
N SER A 46 -9.91 20.38 6.98
CA SER A 46 -8.61 19.93 7.49
C SER A 46 -7.64 19.52 6.37
N ALA A 47 -6.45 20.12 6.37
CA ALA A 47 -5.37 19.77 5.47
C ALA A 47 -4.91 18.31 5.65
N ASP A 48 -4.88 17.81 6.88
CA ASP A 48 -4.47 16.45 7.21
C ASP A 48 -5.40 15.41 6.58
N ILE A 49 -6.72 15.67 6.61
CA ILE A 49 -7.72 14.78 6.02
C ILE A 49 -7.63 14.82 4.49
N LYS A 50 -7.46 15.99 3.89
CA LYS A 50 -7.24 16.13 2.45
C LYS A 50 -6.01 15.37 1.99
N LEU A 51 -4.90 15.50 2.72
CA LEU A 51 -3.65 14.82 2.39
C LEU A 51 -3.79 13.30 2.48
N LYS A 52 -4.49 12.81 3.51
CA LYS A 52 -4.84 11.39 3.64
C LYS A 52 -5.70 10.90 2.48
N ALA A 53 -6.68 11.71 2.05
CA ALA A 53 -7.50 11.40 0.89
C ALA A 53 -6.66 11.21 -0.38
N ASP A 54 -5.71 12.12 -0.65
CA ASP A 54 -4.84 12.03 -1.81
C ASP A 54 -3.96 10.77 -1.78
N VAL A 55 -3.42 10.38 -0.61
CA VAL A 55 -2.68 9.11 -0.45
C VAL A 55 -3.57 7.90 -0.76
N LEU A 56 -4.79 7.88 -0.23
CA LEU A 56 -5.72 6.77 -0.42
C LEU A 56 -6.17 6.64 -1.89
N VAL A 57 -6.46 7.77 -2.56
CA VAL A 57 -6.74 7.81 -3.99
C VAL A 57 -5.52 7.34 -4.80
N ALA A 58 -4.31 7.78 -4.47
CA ALA A 58 -3.09 7.35 -5.14
C ALA A 58 -2.87 5.82 -5.01
N ARG A 59 -3.16 5.24 -3.84
CA ARG A 59 -3.12 3.79 -3.64
C ARG A 59 -4.17 3.05 -4.47
N ALA A 60 -5.36 3.61 -4.62
CA ALA A 60 -6.37 3.05 -5.51
C ALA A 60 -5.91 3.08 -6.98
N LEU A 61 -5.32 4.19 -7.44
CA LEU A 61 -4.73 4.30 -8.78
C LEU A 61 -3.59 3.29 -8.98
N LEU A 62 -2.74 3.08 -7.97
CA LEU A 62 -1.69 2.07 -8.00
C LEU A 62 -2.28 0.65 -8.15
N ALA A 63 -3.38 0.35 -7.45
CA ALA A 63 -4.07 -0.93 -7.59
C ALA A 63 -4.74 -1.11 -8.98
N GLN A 64 -5.08 -0.02 -9.67
CA GLN A 64 -5.52 -0.01 -11.07
C GLN A 64 -4.36 -0.13 -12.07
N GLN A 65 -3.11 -0.22 -11.60
CA GLN A 65 -1.91 -0.13 -12.43
C GLN A 65 -1.77 1.21 -13.19
N ASN A 66 -2.50 2.24 -12.77
CA ASN A 66 -2.33 3.60 -13.25
C ASN A 66 -1.14 4.26 -12.52
N PHE A 67 0.07 3.82 -12.87
CA PHE A 67 1.28 4.23 -12.17
C PHE A 67 1.63 5.70 -12.35
N SER A 68 1.36 6.28 -13.53
CA SER A 68 1.59 7.70 -13.79
C SER A 68 0.66 8.58 -12.96
N GLY A 69 -0.65 8.28 -12.93
CA GLY A 69 -1.61 9.02 -12.11
C GLY A 69 -1.36 8.85 -10.61
N ALA A 70 -0.98 7.64 -10.18
CA ALA A 70 -0.60 7.40 -8.79
C ALA A 70 0.66 8.19 -8.40
N LEU A 71 1.68 8.21 -9.26
CA LEU A 71 2.92 8.95 -9.04
C LEU A 71 2.66 10.44 -8.86
N GLU A 72 1.87 11.06 -9.75
CA GLU A 72 1.50 12.48 -9.66
C GLU A 72 0.87 12.80 -8.30
N LYS A 73 -0.06 11.95 -7.84
CA LYS A 73 -0.73 12.14 -6.54
C LYS A 73 0.22 11.97 -5.36
N PHE A 74 1.11 10.98 -5.39
CA PHE A 74 2.10 10.81 -4.33
C PHE A 74 3.11 11.96 -4.28
N GLU A 75 3.51 12.51 -5.43
CA GLU A 75 4.39 13.68 -5.49
C GLU A 75 3.70 14.95 -4.97
N ALA A 76 2.42 15.14 -5.28
CA ALA A 76 1.63 16.21 -4.69
C ALA A 76 1.56 16.11 -3.15
N VAL A 77 1.38 14.91 -2.61
CA VAL A 77 1.40 14.68 -1.16
C VAL A 77 2.77 15.01 -0.55
N ALA A 78 3.85 14.57 -1.20
CA ALA A 78 5.20 14.84 -0.73
C ALA A 78 5.53 16.35 -0.71
N ALA A 79 5.01 17.10 -1.69
CA ALA A 79 5.20 18.55 -1.82
C ALA A 79 4.25 19.39 -0.95
N ALA A 80 3.24 18.79 -0.33
CA ALA A 80 2.24 19.52 0.45
C ALA A 80 2.90 20.29 1.63
N PRO A 81 2.55 21.57 1.84
CA PRO A 81 3.08 22.35 2.96
C PRO A 81 2.53 21.83 4.29
N GLY A 82 3.30 21.94 5.37
CA GLY A 82 2.93 21.48 6.71
C GLY A 82 3.64 20.21 7.15
N ASP A 83 3.81 20.08 8.46
CA ASP A 83 4.68 19.10 9.12
C ASP A 83 4.05 18.54 10.39
N SER A 84 2.71 18.59 10.50
CA SER A 84 2.02 17.92 11.59
C SER A 84 2.36 16.42 11.59
N PRO A 85 2.34 15.73 12.74
CA PRO A 85 2.61 14.29 12.78
C PRO A 85 1.72 13.47 11.83
N ALA A 86 0.45 13.87 11.66
CA ALA A 86 -0.46 13.22 10.74
C ALA A 86 -0.05 13.46 9.28
N MET A 87 0.36 14.68 8.92
CA MET A 87 0.84 15.00 7.57
C MET A 87 2.15 14.29 7.25
N ASN A 88 3.10 14.27 8.18
CA ASN A 88 4.37 13.56 8.00
C ASN A 88 4.13 12.06 7.77
N ARG A 89 3.17 11.47 8.48
CA ARG A 89 2.78 10.07 8.24
C ARG A 89 2.22 9.86 6.83
N GLN A 90 1.38 10.77 6.33
CA GLN A 90 0.90 10.69 4.94
C GLN A 90 2.03 10.85 3.92
N LYS A 91 3.00 11.74 4.18
CA LYS A 91 4.19 11.90 3.35
C LYS A 91 5.04 10.63 3.31
N GLN A 92 5.22 9.94 4.42
CA GLN A 92 5.93 8.65 4.46
C GLN A 92 5.18 7.58 3.66
N PHE A 93 3.86 7.46 3.81
CA PHE A 93 3.08 6.55 2.96
C PHE A 93 3.16 6.92 1.47
N ALA A 94 3.18 8.21 1.15
CA ALA A 94 3.35 8.66 -0.22
C ALA A 94 4.74 8.32 -0.79
N GLN A 95 5.81 8.45 0.01
CA GLN A 95 7.15 8.01 -0.40
C GLN A 95 7.18 6.52 -0.73
N ILE A 96 6.50 5.68 0.06
CA ILE A 96 6.39 4.25 -0.19
C ILE A 96 5.68 3.97 -1.53
N GLY A 97 4.51 4.57 -1.72
CA GLY A 97 3.74 4.40 -2.97
C GLY A 97 4.46 4.94 -4.20
N ARG A 98 5.14 6.08 -4.06
CA ARG A 98 5.99 6.70 -5.09
C ARG A 98 7.11 5.77 -5.52
N ALA A 99 7.82 5.14 -4.58
CA ALA A 99 8.91 4.22 -4.91
C ALA A 99 8.43 3.05 -5.78
N VAL A 100 7.26 2.49 -5.45
CA VAL A 100 6.62 1.47 -6.28
C VAL A 100 6.32 2.00 -7.68
N CYS A 101 5.72 3.20 -7.79
CA CYS A 101 5.41 3.79 -9.09
C CYS A 101 6.67 4.06 -9.93
N LEU A 102 7.77 4.51 -9.30
CA LEU A 102 9.06 4.68 -9.96
C LEU A 102 9.57 3.35 -10.52
N ALA A 103 9.51 2.27 -9.74
CA ALA A 103 9.92 0.96 -10.21
C ALA A 103 9.08 0.43 -11.37
N GLU A 104 7.76 0.60 -11.30
CA GLU A 104 6.83 0.19 -12.37
C GLU A 104 7.00 1.03 -13.65
N THR A 105 7.51 2.27 -13.53
CA THR A 105 7.79 3.18 -14.66
C THR A 105 9.26 3.16 -15.11
N GLY A 106 10.05 2.16 -14.69
CA GLY A 106 11.40 1.92 -15.21
C GLY A 106 12.54 2.58 -14.43
N GLN A 107 12.28 3.09 -13.23
CA GLN A 107 13.28 3.66 -12.32
C GLN A 107 13.38 2.88 -10.99
N PRO A 108 13.63 1.56 -11.01
CA PRO A 108 13.59 0.74 -9.81
C PRO A 108 14.69 1.08 -8.80
N ASP A 109 15.90 1.43 -9.23
CA ASP A 109 16.99 1.79 -8.31
C ASP A 109 16.71 3.09 -7.54
N ALA A 110 16.05 4.06 -8.17
CA ALA A 110 15.59 5.27 -7.49
C ALA A 110 14.53 4.95 -6.43
N GLY A 111 13.62 4.01 -6.73
CA GLY A 111 12.65 3.50 -5.76
C GLY A 111 13.32 2.78 -4.58
N ILE A 112 14.32 1.94 -4.82
CA ILE A 112 15.08 1.25 -3.78
C ILE A 112 15.77 2.25 -2.86
N ALA A 113 16.51 3.20 -3.42
CA ALA A 113 17.24 4.21 -2.65
C ALA A 113 16.30 5.06 -1.78
N ALA A 114 15.14 5.45 -2.31
CA ALA A 114 14.14 6.20 -1.56
C ALA A 114 13.56 5.41 -0.37
N ILE A 115 13.32 4.11 -0.55
CA ILE A 115 12.83 3.26 0.53
C ILE A 115 13.90 3.01 1.58
N ASP A 116 15.15 2.79 1.18
CA ASP A 116 16.25 2.59 2.12
C ASP A 116 16.49 3.83 2.99
N ASP A 117 16.43 5.03 2.40
CA ASP A 117 16.46 6.29 3.13
C ASP A 117 15.30 6.41 4.13
N LEU A 118 14.07 6.08 3.71
CA LEU A 118 12.90 6.09 4.59
C LEU A 118 13.04 5.10 5.75
N ILE A 119 13.44 3.85 5.48
CA ILE A 119 13.64 2.82 6.51
C ILE A 119 14.67 3.29 7.54
N SER A 120 15.77 3.93 7.11
CA SER A 120 16.81 4.43 8.02
C SER A 120 16.34 5.52 8.99
N LYS A 121 15.22 6.20 8.67
CA LYS A 121 14.67 7.33 9.45
C LYS A 121 13.38 7.01 10.18
N THR A 122 12.81 5.82 9.98
CA THR A 122 11.50 5.44 10.54
C THR A 122 11.66 4.78 11.91
N ASP A 123 10.72 5.01 12.84
CA ASP A 123 10.66 4.30 14.12
C ASP A 123 10.38 2.80 13.90
N PRO A 124 11.29 1.88 14.29
CA PRO A 124 11.13 0.44 14.09
C PRO A 124 9.87 -0.17 14.72
N ARG A 125 9.19 0.56 15.61
CA ARG A 125 7.93 0.14 16.24
C ARG A 125 6.70 0.38 15.36
N ASP A 126 6.80 1.18 14.29
CA ASP A 126 5.71 1.36 13.34
C ASP A 126 5.66 0.17 12.36
N SER A 127 5.05 -0.93 12.81
CA SER A 127 4.93 -2.17 12.04
C SER A 127 4.25 -1.98 10.69
N GLU A 128 3.26 -1.08 10.61
CA GLU A 128 2.54 -0.83 9.36
C GLU A 128 3.47 -0.14 8.36
N LEU A 129 4.11 0.94 8.77
CA LEU A 129 4.97 1.73 7.89
C LEU A 129 6.18 0.91 7.42
N PHE A 130 6.83 0.19 8.34
CA PHE A 130 7.95 -0.69 8.02
C PHE A 130 7.57 -1.83 7.09
N GLY A 131 6.48 -2.54 7.39
CA GLY A 131 6.07 -3.67 6.56
C GLY A 131 5.65 -3.23 5.14
N ARG A 132 4.99 -2.07 5.00
CA ARG A 132 4.74 -1.47 3.68
C ARG A 132 6.03 -1.06 2.98
N ALA A 133 7.00 -0.49 3.70
CA ALA A 133 8.28 -0.10 3.13
C ALA A 133 9.06 -1.32 2.60
N TYR A 134 9.16 -2.40 3.38
CA TYR A 134 9.83 -3.62 2.93
C TYR A 134 9.13 -4.31 1.75
N ASN A 135 7.78 -4.31 1.72
CA ASN A 135 7.05 -4.78 0.54
C ASN A 135 7.35 -3.91 -0.69
N ALA A 136 7.35 -2.59 -0.55
CA ALA A 136 7.70 -1.68 -1.63
C ALA A 136 9.14 -1.91 -2.11
N LYS A 137 10.10 -2.06 -1.19
CA LYS A 137 11.49 -2.43 -1.51
C LYS A 137 11.55 -3.72 -2.31
N GLY A 138 10.84 -4.76 -1.85
CA GLY A 138 10.74 -6.03 -2.55
C GLY A 138 10.22 -5.87 -3.97
N ARG A 139 9.15 -5.09 -4.18
CA ARG A 139 8.61 -4.79 -5.52
C ARG A 139 9.61 -4.06 -6.41
N CYS A 140 10.31 -3.06 -5.87
CA CYS A 140 11.35 -2.36 -6.61
C CYS A 140 12.50 -3.31 -7.01
N LEU A 141 12.91 -4.21 -6.11
CA LEU A 141 13.95 -5.20 -6.37
C LEU A 141 13.53 -6.23 -7.43
N VAL A 142 12.26 -6.66 -7.44
CA VAL A 142 11.71 -7.48 -8.53
C VAL A 142 11.88 -6.78 -9.88
N LYS A 143 11.54 -5.48 -9.95
CA LYS A 143 11.69 -4.69 -11.18
C LYS A 143 13.14 -4.41 -11.56
N ALA A 144 14.05 -4.40 -10.58
CA ALA A 144 15.50 -4.36 -10.80
C ALA A 144 16.11 -5.73 -11.17
N ASN A 145 15.29 -6.79 -11.32
CA ASN A 145 15.74 -8.18 -11.54
C ASN A 145 16.67 -8.73 -10.43
N LYS A 146 16.55 -8.20 -9.20
CA LYS A 146 17.30 -8.63 -8.00
C LYS A 146 16.42 -9.56 -7.16
N LYS A 147 16.11 -10.75 -7.71
CA LYS A 147 15.08 -11.66 -7.15
C LYS A 147 15.40 -12.16 -5.74
N GLU A 148 16.66 -12.47 -5.44
CA GLU A 148 17.08 -12.93 -4.11
C GLU A 148 16.93 -11.83 -3.06
N ASP A 149 17.33 -10.60 -3.37
CA ASP A 149 17.15 -9.45 -2.49
C ASP A 149 15.65 -9.13 -2.28
N ALA A 150 14.86 -9.26 -3.34
CA ALA A 150 13.41 -9.08 -3.27
C ALA A 150 12.79 -10.11 -2.31
N LEU A 151 13.18 -11.37 -2.45
CA LEU A 151 12.75 -12.47 -1.59
C LEU A 151 13.09 -12.18 -0.11
N LEU A 152 14.31 -11.72 0.19
CA LEU A 152 14.70 -11.33 1.54
C LEU A 152 13.85 -10.17 2.08
N SER A 153 13.52 -9.19 1.23
CA SER A 153 12.68 -8.06 1.63
C SER A 153 11.26 -8.50 2.00
N PHE A 154 10.63 -9.38 1.21
CA PHE A 154 9.30 -9.91 1.54
C PHE A 154 9.32 -10.88 2.71
N LEU A 155 10.39 -11.66 2.90
CA LEU A 155 10.56 -12.50 4.10
C LEU A 155 10.68 -11.67 5.36
N HIS A 156 11.34 -10.51 5.29
CA HIS A 156 11.41 -9.61 6.41
C HIS A 156 10.00 -9.17 6.85
N THR A 157 9.13 -8.84 5.90
CA THR A 157 7.72 -8.56 6.17
C THR A 157 6.97 -9.75 6.77
N ASP A 158 7.08 -10.93 6.18
CA ASP A 158 6.45 -12.18 6.64
C ASP A 158 6.84 -12.55 8.08
N LEU A 159 8.10 -12.32 8.46
CA LEU A 159 8.59 -12.70 9.79
C LEU A 159 8.34 -11.63 10.85
N MET A 160 8.57 -10.36 10.51
CA MET A 160 8.57 -9.26 11.48
C MET A 160 7.24 -8.51 11.56
N PHE A 161 6.45 -8.51 10.49
CA PHE A 161 5.26 -7.66 10.33
C PHE A 161 3.99 -8.44 9.94
N ASN A 162 3.95 -9.75 10.23
CA ASN A 162 2.77 -10.60 9.99
C ASN A 162 1.54 -10.26 10.84
N ASN A 163 1.70 -9.41 11.85
CA ASN A 163 0.62 -8.87 12.66
C ASN A 163 -0.20 -7.81 11.92
N VAL A 164 0.29 -7.28 10.79
CA VAL A 164 -0.43 -6.35 9.91
C VAL A 164 -1.01 -7.13 8.72
N PRO A 165 -2.32 -7.48 8.72
CA PRO A 165 -2.89 -8.45 7.78
C PRO A 165 -2.67 -8.12 6.30
N GLU A 166 -2.92 -6.87 5.90
CA GLU A 166 -2.83 -6.45 4.50
C GLU A 166 -1.39 -6.48 3.96
N VAL A 167 -0.45 -6.07 4.81
CA VAL A 167 0.99 -6.07 4.52
C VAL A 167 1.51 -7.50 4.39
N HIS A 168 1.07 -8.39 5.28
CA HIS A 168 1.44 -9.80 5.23
C HIS A 168 0.83 -10.53 4.02
N ALA A 169 -0.43 -10.22 3.67
CA ALA A 169 -1.07 -10.79 2.49
C ALA A 169 -0.30 -10.42 1.20
N GLU A 170 0.14 -9.17 1.08
CA GLU A 170 0.98 -8.73 -0.04
C GLU A 170 2.33 -9.47 -0.06
N SER A 171 3.01 -9.61 1.09
CA SER A 171 4.30 -10.31 1.12
C SER A 171 4.16 -11.78 0.73
N LEU A 172 3.16 -12.49 1.25
CA LEU A 172 2.89 -13.89 0.89
C LEU A 172 2.59 -14.07 -0.60
N TYR A 173 1.88 -13.12 -1.22
CA TYR A 173 1.63 -13.15 -2.66
C TYR A 173 2.95 -13.13 -3.45
N PHE A 174 3.83 -12.18 -3.17
CA PHE A 174 5.13 -12.10 -3.86
C PHE A 174 6.06 -13.26 -3.50
N LEU A 175 6.08 -13.72 -2.24
CA LEU A 175 6.85 -14.90 -1.83
C LEU A 175 6.41 -16.15 -2.59
N SER A 176 5.09 -16.34 -2.82
CA SER A 176 4.60 -17.49 -3.57
C SER A 176 5.16 -17.55 -5.00
N GLN A 177 5.46 -16.40 -5.61
CA GLN A 177 6.05 -16.33 -6.95
C GLN A 177 7.58 -16.47 -6.90
N LEU A 178 8.23 -15.69 -6.03
CA LEU A 178 9.69 -15.66 -5.95
C LEU A 178 10.28 -16.99 -5.49
N TRP A 179 9.62 -17.72 -4.59
CA TRP A 179 10.06 -19.06 -4.20
C TRP A 179 10.06 -20.04 -5.38
N ALA A 180 9.09 -19.94 -6.29
CA ALA A 180 9.05 -20.78 -7.48
C ALA A 180 10.21 -20.43 -8.43
N ASP A 181 10.50 -19.13 -8.59
CA ASP A 181 11.61 -18.64 -9.42
C ASP A 181 12.98 -19.14 -8.96
N VAL A 182 13.17 -19.31 -7.64
CA VAL A 182 14.43 -19.85 -7.06
C VAL A 182 14.37 -21.36 -6.82
N GLN A 183 13.49 -22.08 -7.51
CA GLN A 183 13.35 -23.55 -7.46
C GLN A 183 13.00 -24.13 -6.07
N GLN A 184 12.32 -23.34 -5.23
CA GLN A 184 11.84 -23.73 -3.91
C GLN A 184 10.31 -23.94 -3.94
N ALA A 185 9.85 -24.87 -4.80
CA ALA A 185 8.43 -25.07 -5.08
C ALA A 185 7.57 -25.35 -3.82
N GLU A 186 8.10 -26.10 -2.85
CA GLU A 186 7.37 -26.33 -1.59
C GLU A 186 7.13 -25.05 -0.78
N ARG A 187 8.10 -24.13 -0.77
CA ARG A 187 7.95 -22.82 -0.09
C ARG A 187 6.94 -21.94 -0.81
N SER A 188 6.93 -21.99 -2.14
CA SER A 188 5.93 -21.32 -2.97
C SER A 188 4.52 -21.79 -2.61
N VAL A 189 4.29 -23.11 -2.56
CA VAL A 189 3.00 -23.70 -2.18
C VAL A 189 2.61 -23.29 -0.76
N ARG A 190 3.53 -23.35 0.21
CA ARG A 190 3.24 -22.92 1.59
C ARG A 190 2.82 -21.46 1.69
N ALA A 191 3.51 -20.55 1.02
CA ALA A 191 3.15 -19.14 0.99
C ALA A 191 1.76 -18.92 0.37
N ARG A 192 1.47 -19.63 -0.72
CA ARG A 192 0.18 -19.61 -1.41
C ARG A 192 -0.97 -20.15 -0.54
N SER A 193 -0.76 -21.27 0.15
CA SER A 193 -1.72 -21.83 1.10
C SER A 193 -1.98 -20.86 2.24
N MET A 194 -0.94 -20.30 2.86
CA MET A 194 -1.11 -19.34 3.95
C MET A 194 -1.88 -18.08 3.51
N LEU A 195 -1.60 -17.57 2.32
CA LEU A 195 -2.33 -16.44 1.73
C LEU A 195 -3.82 -16.76 1.58
N THR A 196 -4.14 -17.97 1.11
CA THR A 196 -5.54 -18.40 0.90
C THR A 196 -6.25 -18.63 2.23
N ASP A 197 -5.63 -19.38 3.14
CA ASP A 197 -6.24 -19.83 4.40
C ASP A 197 -6.47 -18.65 5.36
N ARG A 198 -5.54 -17.70 5.43
CA ARG A 198 -5.62 -16.56 6.36
C ARG A 198 -6.23 -15.31 5.74
N TYR A 199 -6.08 -15.13 4.44
CA TYR A 199 -6.35 -13.86 3.77
C TYR A 199 -7.15 -14.01 2.46
N GLY A 200 -7.92 -15.10 2.31
CA GLY A 200 -8.71 -15.39 1.10
C GLY A 200 -9.67 -14.27 0.65
N GLY A 201 -10.08 -13.38 1.57
CA GLY A 201 -10.91 -12.22 1.26
C GLY A 201 -10.18 -11.02 0.66
N THR A 202 -8.84 -10.99 0.73
CA THR A 202 -8.01 -9.84 0.29
C THR A 202 -7.87 -9.78 -1.23
N ALA A 203 -7.55 -8.59 -1.76
CA ALA A 203 -7.23 -8.43 -3.17
C ALA A 203 -6.02 -9.29 -3.60
N TRP A 204 -5.06 -9.51 -2.70
CA TRP A 204 -3.86 -10.31 -2.97
C TRP A 204 -4.17 -11.79 -3.16
N ALA A 205 -5.05 -12.37 -2.34
CA ALA A 205 -5.47 -13.76 -2.53
C ALA A 205 -6.23 -13.97 -3.84
N LYS A 206 -7.00 -12.96 -4.28
CA LYS A 206 -7.75 -12.99 -5.56
C LYS A 206 -6.88 -12.84 -6.81
N ARG A 207 -5.60 -12.48 -6.66
CA ARG A 207 -4.63 -12.28 -7.77
C ARG A 207 -3.79 -13.52 -8.08
N GLN A 208 -3.98 -14.63 -7.36
CA GLN A 208 -3.21 -15.87 -7.54
C GLN A 208 -3.38 -16.54 -8.90
#